data_AF-A0A8T0FVK4-F1
#
_entry.id   AF-A0A8T0FVK4-F1
#
_cell.length_a   1.000
_cell.length_b   1.000
_cell.length_c   1.000
_cell.angle_alpha   90.00
_cell.angle_beta   90.00
_cell.angle_gamma   90.00
#
_symmetry.space_group_name_H-M   'P 1'
#
loop_
_entity.id
_entity.type
_entity.pdbx_description
1 polymer ?
#
loop_
_entity_poly.entity_id
_entity_poly.type
_entity_poly.pdbx_seq_one_letter_code
_entity_poly.pdbx_strand_id
1 'polypeptide(L)'
;MNGKAKIINKHYYFFKFYVIGGKKNGINVEGATHKQVVDLIKSGGDKLTLTIISVTAQEAERLEPSDDSSGYSYIDYSEKRSLPISIPDYNWVEKGEKYVVFNIYMAGRHLCSRRYREFSNLHMNLKKEFPDFNFPKLPGKWPFTLSDQQLDARRRGLEQYLEKVCAVRVIAENDIMQEFLTDMDDENGGSSAAVDLKILLPDHSTVIVNVRKNSTTDEVYQAVIEKIGMSKEVSKYFALFEIVEYGFERKLQSNEYPHNLYIQNYSTATSTCLLIRKWLFTLSKEIELTEDNMAATFFFWQAIDDVNKGQIKPGNKLYELKALQDSSRKLEYMKLARQLDGYGEISFPHCSCDARKEGHVVTTVGLTNLKLQACKDDGTLESQIIDFNWDTVKEWEVDDEGMSFSFKYAPPDKKPRYVKIFSPYYVFLFDCFERIQEERKWNSNGE
;
A
#
# COMPACT_ATOMS: atom_id res chain seq x y z
N MET A 1 8.01 42.02 -13.99
CA MET A 1 8.49 43.05 -14.93
C MET A 1 8.17 42.60 -16.35
N ASN A 2 7.48 43.42 -17.14
CA ASN A 2 7.16 43.11 -18.55
C ASN A 2 8.41 43.30 -19.42
N GLY A 3 9.17 42.21 -19.65
CA GLY A 3 10.29 42.20 -20.58
C GLY A 3 9.85 41.73 -21.97
N LYS A 4 9.85 42.64 -22.95
CA LYS A 4 9.73 42.28 -24.38
C LYS A 4 11.06 41.67 -24.85
N ALA A 5 11.09 40.37 -25.13
CA ALA A 5 12.22 39.76 -25.84
C ALA A 5 12.01 39.91 -27.37
N LYS A 6 12.98 40.54 -28.03
CA LYS A 6 13.04 40.78 -29.48
C LYS A 6 13.64 39.53 -30.13
N ILE A 7 12.91 38.90 -31.05
CA ILE A 7 13.40 37.74 -31.80
C ILE A 7 14.44 38.23 -32.82
N ILE A 8 15.69 37.80 -32.66
CA ILE A 8 16.78 38.03 -33.63
C ILE A 8 17.29 36.65 -34.06
N ASN A 9 17.24 36.41 -35.37
CA ASN A 9 17.64 35.23 -36.13
C ASN A 9 16.80 33.94 -36.02
N LYS A 10 16.16 33.64 -37.15
CA LYS A 10 15.68 32.30 -37.54
C LYS A 10 16.88 31.47 -37.96
N HIS A 11 16.86 30.18 -37.64
CA HIS A 11 17.90 29.16 -37.87
C HIS A 11 18.86 29.03 -36.69
N TYR A 12 18.90 27.82 -36.13
CA TYR A 12 19.54 27.42 -34.86
C TYR A 12 18.76 27.88 -33.62
N TYR A 13 17.89 27.01 -33.12
CA TYR A 13 17.77 26.58 -31.71
C TYR A 13 16.52 25.70 -31.62
N PHE A 14 16.74 24.39 -31.65
CA PHE A 14 15.76 23.39 -31.19
C PHE A 14 15.54 23.65 -29.69
N PHE A 15 14.40 24.22 -29.33
CA PHE A 15 14.03 24.44 -27.94
C PHE A 15 13.81 23.09 -27.23
N LYS A 16 14.77 22.69 -26.38
CA LYS A 16 14.56 21.71 -25.31
C LYS A 16 13.83 22.43 -24.17
N PHE A 17 12.52 22.24 -24.06
CA PHE A 17 11.77 22.65 -22.87
C PHE A 17 11.72 21.48 -21.89
N TYR A 18 12.47 21.58 -20.79
CA TYR A 18 12.08 20.91 -19.55
C TYR A 18 10.98 21.76 -18.93
N VAL A 19 9.74 21.29 -18.99
CA VAL A 19 8.65 21.96 -18.29
C VAL A 19 8.59 21.40 -16.88
N ILE A 20 9.35 22.03 -15.97
CA ILE A 20 8.96 22.04 -14.56
C ILE A 20 8.10 23.28 -14.39
N GLY A 21 6.80 23.07 -14.17
CA GLY A 21 5.83 24.10 -13.78
C GLY A 21 5.69 25.26 -14.76
N GLY A 22 5.04 25.04 -15.91
CA GLY A 22 4.69 26.12 -16.82
C GLY A 22 3.28 25.96 -17.37
N LYS A 23 2.39 26.94 -17.16
CA LYS A 23 1.12 27.00 -17.87
C LYS A 23 1.35 27.46 -19.31
N LYS A 24 0.74 26.78 -20.25
CA LYS A 24 0.70 27.20 -21.64
C LYS A 24 -0.69 27.70 -22.00
N ASN A 25 -0.82 28.98 -22.30
CA ASN A 25 -2.12 29.61 -22.59
C ASN A 25 -3.19 29.29 -21.52
N GLY A 26 -2.78 29.06 -20.27
CA GLY A 26 -3.66 28.66 -19.15
C GLY A 26 -3.75 27.16 -18.86
N ILE A 27 -3.24 26.28 -19.74
CA ILE A 27 -3.30 24.82 -19.60
C ILE A 27 -2.05 24.31 -18.87
N ASN A 28 -2.21 23.51 -17.82
CA ASN A 28 -1.11 22.82 -17.14
C ASN A 28 -0.58 21.69 -18.04
N VAL A 29 0.75 21.57 -18.16
CA VAL A 29 1.41 20.51 -18.95
C VAL A 29 2.32 19.62 -18.10
N GLU A 30 2.19 19.70 -16.78
CA GLU A 30 2.83 18.79 -15.83
C GLU A 30 2.36 17.34 -16.10
N GLY A 31 3.29 16.41 -16.26
CA GLY A 31 3.00 15.01 -16.65
C GLY A 31 2.64 14.80 -18.13
N ALA A 32 2.59 15.86 -18.95
CA ALA A 32 2.31 15.71 -20.38
C ALA A 32 3.51 15.11 -21.14
N THR A 33 3.21 14.20 -22.06
CA THR A 33 4.21 13.65 -22.97
C THR A 33 4.76 14.71 -23.91
N HIS A 34 5.99 14.53 -24.40
CA HIS A 34 6.62 15.45 -25.36
C HIS A 34 5.73 15.75 -26.57
N LYS A 35 5.03 14.73 -27.10
CA LYS A 35 4.10 14.85 -28.23
C LYS A 35 2.94 15.78 -27.91
N GLN A 36 2.32 15.64 -26.73
CA GLN A 36 1.20 16.49 -26.29
C GLN A 36 1.62 17.96 -26.14
N VAL A 37 2.81 18.21 -25.59
CA VAL A 37 3.37 19.57 -25.46
C VAL A 37 3.60 20.20 -26.83
N VAL A 38 4.18 19.44 -27.78
CA VAL A 38 4.43 19.88 -29.15
C VAL A 38 3.14 20.15 -29.92
N ASP A 39 2.12 19.30 -29.78
CA ASP A 39 0.83 19.49 -30.44
C ASP A 39 0.10 20.72 -29.90
N LEU A 40 0.22 20.97 -28.58
CA LEU A 40 -0.23 22.24 -28.01
C LEU A 40 0.56 23.44 -28.60
N ILE A 41 1.85 23.29 -28.96
CA ILE A 41 2.67 24.38 -29.54
C ILE A 41 2.18 24.69 -30.94
N LYS A 42 1.91 23.65 -31.72
CA LYS A 42 1.34 23.79 -33.05
C LYS A 42 -0.06 24.39 -33.03
N SER A 43 -0.87 24.12 -31.99
CA SER A 43 -2.22 24.67 -31.87
C SER A 43 -2.28 26.09 -31.30
N GLY A 44 -1.20 26.60 -30.70
CA GLY A 44 -1.13 27.89 -30.01
C GLY A 44 -0.96 29.13 -30.90
N GLY A 45 -0.87 28.96 -32.23
CA GLY A 45 -0.68 30.07 -33.17
C GLY A 45 0.70 30.72 -33.09
N ASP A 46 0.76 32.03 -33.25
CA ASP A 46 1.97 32.86 -33.43
C ASP A 46 2.46 33.55 -32.13
N LYS A 47 1.80 33.33 -30.99
CA LYS A 47 2.19 33.88 -29.67
C LYS A 47 2.17 32.82 -28.58
N LEU A 48 3.22 32.79 -27.77
CA LEU A 48 3.36 31.89 -26.61
C LEU A 48 3.45 32.71 -25.32
N THR A 49 2.57 32.43 -24.36
CA THR A 49 2.64 33.00 -22.99
C THR A 49 3.17 31.93 -22.05
N LEU A 50 4.27 32.22 -21.34
CA LEU A 50 4.92 31.33 -20.39
C LEU A 50 4.97 32.00 -19.00
N THR A 51 4.65 31.23 -17.95
CA THR A 51 4.90 31.65 -16.57
C THR A 51 6.32 31.25 -16.20
N ILE A 52 7.15 32.23 -15.82
CA ILE A 52 8.52 31.98 -15.35
C ILE A 52 8.45 31.72 -13.85
N ILE A 53 8.86 30.52 -13.43
CA ILE A 53 9.09 30.21 -12.01
C ILE A 53 10.56 30.54 -11.71
N SER A 54 10.81 31.41 -10.74
CA SER A 54 12.15 31.66 -10.24
C SER A 54 12.55 30.52 -9.29
N VAL A 55 13.56 29.75 -9.68
CA VAL A 55 14.21 28.76 -8.82
C VAL A 55 15.51 29.35 -8.23
N THR A 56 15.99 28.79 -7.14
CA THR A 56 17.28 29.18 -6.55
C THR A 56 18.43 28.85 -7.51
N ALA A 57 19.60 29.50 -7.38
CA ALA A 57 20.75 29.23 -8.25
C ALA A 57 21.17 27.75 -8.22
N GLN A 58 21.00 27.09 -7.07
CA GLN A 58 21.31 25.67 -6.88
C GLN A 58 20.30 24.74 -7.57
N GLU A 59 19.04 25.16 -7.69
CA GLU A 59 18.01 24.48 -8.47
C GLU A 59 18.14 24.79 -9.97
N ALA A 60 18.62 25.98 -10.34
CA ALA A 60 18.92 26.34 -11.73
C ALA A 60 20.08 25.48 -12.28
N GLU A 61 21.17 25.32 -11.51
CA GLU A 61 22.27 24.42 -11.86
C GLU A 61 21.83 22.94 -11.97
N ARG A 62 20.84 22.52 -11.18
CA ARG A 62 20.23 21.17 -11.28
C ARG A 62 19.39 20.95 -12.54
N LEU A 63 18.95 22.03 -13.19
CA LEU A 63 18.09 21.99 -14.37
C LEU A 63 18.85 22.27 -15.67
N GLU A 64 20.14 22.60 -15.59
CA GLU A 64 21.01 22.67 -16.75
C GLU A 64 21.31 21.25 -17.25
N PRO A 65 20.93 20.89 -18.50
CA PRO A 65 21.28 19.59 -19.05
C PRO A 65 22.80 19.52 -19.24
N SER A 66 23.43 18.47 -18.73
CA SER A 66 24.75 18.08 -19.22
C SER A 66 24.62 17.68 -20.69
N ASP A 67 25.61 18.07 -21.51
CA ASP A 67 25.63 17.84 -22.96
C ASP A 67 25.81 16.36 -23.37
N ASP A 68 25.71 15.43 -22.41
CA ASP A 68 25.89 14.01 -22.65
C ASP A 68 24.55 13.32 -22.96
N SER A 69 24.47 12.83 -24.20
CA SER A 69 23.36 12.12 -24.82
C SER A 69 23.12 10.71 -24.24
N SER A 70 22.96 10.60 -22.92
CA SER A 70 22.49 9.39 -22.23
C SER A 70 21.34 9.78 -21.31
N GLY A 71 20.13 9.30 -21.62
CA GLY A 71 18.90 9.63 -20.90
C GLY A 71 18.86 9.08 -19.48
N TYR A 72 19.60 9.72 -18.56
CA TYR A 72 19.45 9.48 -17.13
C TYR A 72 18.19 10.20 -16.66
N SER A 73 17.15 9.40 -16.36
CA SER A 73 16.09 9.78 -15.45
C SER A 73 16.75 10.26 -14.15
N TYR A 74 16.54 11.50 -13.74
CA TYR A 74 17.05 12.00 -12.46
C TYR A 74 16.25 11.30 -11.34
N ILE A 75 16.85 10.27 -10.74
CA ILE A 75 16.21 9.46 -9.70
C ILE A 75 16.22 10.26 -8.37
N ASP A 76 15.07 10.43 -7.75
CA ASP A 76 14.96 11.08 -6.44
C ASP A 76 15.34 10.11 -5.30
N TYR A 77 16.46 10.40 -4.64
CA TYR A 77 16.95 9.66 -3.47
C TYR A 77 16.63 10.35 -2.13
N SER A 78 15.87 11.46 -2.15
CA SER A 78 15.57 12.26 -0.96
C SER A 78 14.59 11.56 -0.03
N GLU A 79 13.72 10.72 -0.58
CA GLU A 79 12.73 9.97 0.18
C GLU A 79 13.39 8.84 0.98
N LYS A 80 13.46 9.07 2.30
CA LYS A 80 14.07 8.14 3.25
C LYS A 80 13.06 7.61 4.25
N ARG A 81 13.15 6.32 4.55
CA ARG A 81 12.37 5.64 5.58
C ARG A 81 13.29 4.83 6.50
N SER A 82 12.93 4.78 7.78
CA SER A 82 13.63 3.89 8.72
C SER A 82 13.01 2.50 8.61
N LEU A 83 13.76 1.55 8.03
CA LEU A 83 13.35 0.15 8.00
C LEU A 83 14.06 -0.64 9.11
N PRO A 84 13.34 -1.40 9.95
CA PRO A 84 13.94 -2.20 11.02
C PRO A 84 14.58 -3.49 10.45
N ILE A 85 15.54 -3.36 9.54
CA ILE A 85 16.30 -4.47 8.96
C ILE A 85 17.46 -4.86 9.88
N SER A 86 17.70 -6.15 10.03
CA SER A 86 18.74 -6.69 10.91
C SER A 86 19.31 -7.99 10.36
N ILE A 87 20.53 -8.32 10.79
CA ILE A 87 21.21 -9.58 10.54
C ILE A 87 21.72 -10.09 11.89
N PRO A 88 20.86 -10.65 12.76
CA PRO A 88 21.22 -10.97 14.14
C PRO A 88 22.26 -12.08 14.25
N ASP A 89 22.28 -13.01 13.30
CA ASP A 89 23.11 -14.22 13.35
C ASP A 89 23.54 -14.70 11.94
N TYR A 90 24.28 -15.83 11.93
CA TYR A 90 24.74 -16.51 10.73
C TYR A 90 24.78 -18.02 10.97
N ASN A 91 24.60 -18.80 9.91
CA ASN A 91 24.63 -20.26 9.95
C ASN A 91 25.66 -20.80 8.96
N TRP A 92 26.17 -22.00 9.26
CA TRP A 92 26.92 -22.79 8.30
C TRP A 92 25.97 -23.68 7.52
N VAL A 93 26.05 -23.60 6.19
CA VAL A 93 25.27 -24.44 5.28
C VAL A 93 26.23 -25.36 4.55
N GLU A 94 25.85 -26.63 4.44
CA GLU A 94 26.62 -27.68 3.78
C GLU A 94 25.80 -28.23 2.61
N LYS A 95 25.87 -27.52 1.47
CA LYS A 95 25.25 -27.91 0.18
C LYS A 95 26.38 -28.08 -0.84
N GLY A 96 27.10 -29.20 -0.77
CA GLY A 96 28.29 -29.49 -1.56
C GLY A 96 29.58 -28.92 -0.94
N GLU A 97 29.66 -27.59 -0.80
CA GLU A 97 30.73 -26.92 -0.05
C GLU A 97 30.17 -26.31 1.25
N LYS A 98 30.98 -26.26 2.29
CA LYS A 98 30.64 -25.61 3.56
C LYS A 98 30.86 -24.10 3.45
N TYR A 99 29.80 -23.31 3.59
CA TYR A 99 29.87 -21.85 3.57
C TYR A 99 28.98 -21.21 4.63
N VAL A 100 29.24 -19.95 4.94
CA VAL A 100 28.45 -19.14 5.87
C VAL A 100 27.36 -18.39 5.13
N VAL A 101 26.15 -18.42 5.67
CA VAL A 101 25.03 -17.56 5.29
C VAL A 101 24.65 -16.66 6.46
N PHE A 102 24.25 -15.44 6.15
CA PHE A 102 23.79 -14.43 7.11
C PHE A 102 22.26 -14.37 7.02
N ASN A 103 21.58 -14.51 8.15
CA ASN A 103 20.12 -14.53 8.17
C ASN A 103 19.61 -13.09 8.27
N ILE A 104 18.80 -12.68 7.30
CA ILE A 104 18.32 -11.31 7.18
C ILE A 104 16.89 -11.27 7.73
N TYR A 105 16.61 -10.33 8.61
CA TYR A 105 15.32 -10.12 9.24
C TYR A 105 14.82 -8.69 9.02
N MET A 106 13.51 -8.50 8.89
CA MET A 106 12.89 -7.17 8.95
C MET A 106 11.74 -7.15 9.94
N ALA A 107 11.79 -6.19 10.87
CA ALA A 107 10.83 -6.08 11.99
C ALA A 107 10.69 -7.39 12.78
N GLY A 108 11.79 -8.16 12.90
CA GLY A 108 11.81 -9.48 13.54
C GLY A 108 11.29 -10.64 12.68
N ARG A 109 10.91 -10.40 11.41
CA ARG A 109 10.48 -11.43 10.45
C ARG A 109 11.69 -11.92 9.66
N HIS A 110 11.95 -13.23 9.62
CA HIS A 110 13.00 -13.80 8.77
C HIS A 110 12.60 -13.63 7.30
N LEU A 111 13.49 -13.05 6.49
CA LEU A 111 13.26 -12.79 5.07
C LEU A 111 13.94 -13.84 4.20
N CYS A 112 15.25 -13.99 4.38
CA CYS A 112 16.08 -14.92 3.64
C CYS A 112 17.44 -15.11 4.32
N SER A 113 18.25 -16.03 3.79
CA SER A 113 19.62 -16.27 4.24
C SER A 113 20.57 -16.18 3.05
N ARG A 114 21.60 -15.32 3.14
CA ARG A 114 22.49 -15.00 2.02
C ARG A 114 23.96 -15.18 2.39
N ARG A 115 24.75 -15.80 1.52
CA ARG A 115 26.22 -15.81 1.61
C ARG A 115 26.77 -14.47 1.12
N TYR A 116 27.95 -14.10 1.63
CA TYR A 116 28.61 -12.82 1.29
C TYR A 116 28.70 -12.53 -0.23
N ARG A 117 28.88 -13.55 -1.08
CA ARG A 117 28.98 -13.34 -2.53
C ARG A 117 27.70 -12.72 -3.11
N GLU A 118 26.54 -13.06 -2.56
CA GLU A 118 25.25 -12.53 -3.01
C GLU A 118 25.13 -11.05 -2.64
N PHE A 119 25.56 -10.64 -1.43
CA PHE A 119 25.66 -9.22 -1.08
C PHE A 119 26.60 -8.45 -2.01
N SER A 120 27.71 -9.06 -2.40
CA SER A 120 28.65 -8.47 -3.36
C SER A 120 28.02 -8.29 -4.73
N ASN A 121 27.22 -9.25 -5.19
CA ASN A 121 26.51 -9.17 -6.46
C ASN A 121 25.42 -8.09 -6.42
N LEU A 122 24.60 -8.08 -5.35
CA LEU A 122 23.62 -7.03 -5.07
C LEU A 122 24.25 -5.64 -5.17
N HIS A 123 25.37 -5.42 -4.46
CA HIS A 123 26.06 -4.14 -4.46
C HIS A 123 26.49 -3.69 -5.87
N MET A 124 26.99 -4.62 -6.69
CA MET A 124 27.40 -4.31 -8.06
C MET A 124 26.20 -4.01 -8.96
N ASN A 125 25.12 -4.77 -8.84
CA ASN A 125 23.90 -4.56 -9.61
C ASN A 125 23.23 -3.23 -9.25
N LEU A 126 23.10 -2.91 -7.96
CA LEU A 126 22.55 -1.64 -7.51
C LEU A 126 23.43 -0.45 -7.94
N LYS A 127 24.75 -0.58 -7.93
CA LYS A 127 25.66 0.46 -8.46
C LYS A 127 25.50 0.71 -9.95
N LYS A 128 25.15 -0.34 -10.71
CA LYS A 128 24.89 -0.22 -12.15
C LYS A 128 23.55 0.48 -12.39
N GLU A 129 22.55 0.17 -11.58
CA GLU A 129 21.19 0.74 -11.67
C GLU A 129 21.13 2.19 -11.18
N PHE A 130 21.87 2.51 -10.11
CA PHE A 130 21.88 3.82 -9.47
C PHE A 130 23.30 4.42 -9.46
N PRO A 131 23.88 4.78 -10.62
CA PRO A 131 25.27 5.22 -10.73
C PRO A 131 25.56 6.51 -9.94
N ASP A 132 24.56 7.38 -9.80
CA ASP A 132 24.67 8.66 -9.11
C ASP A 132 24.46 8.55 -7.59
N PHE A 133 24.05 7.38 -7.09
CA PHE A 133 23.88 7.15 -5.66
C PHE A 133 25.22 6.82 -4.98
N ASN A 134 25.56 7.58 -3.94
CA ASN A 134 26.75 7.32 -3.16
C ASN A 134 26.55 6.15 -2.18
N PHE A 135 26.75 4.92 -2.66
CA PHE A 135 26.57 3.72 -1.85
C PHE A 135 27.53 3.66 -0.65
N PRO A 136 27.06 3.19 0.53
CA PRO A 136 27.95 2.89 1.64
C PRO A 136 28.96 1.80 1.27
N LYS A 137 30.11 1.80 1.93
CA LYS A 137 31.15 0.79 1.71
C LYS A 137 30.64 -0.59 2.15
N LEU A 138 30.60 -1.53 1.22
CA LEU A 138 30.37 -2.94 1.52
C LEU A 138 31.61 -3.53 2.24
N PRO A 139 31.45 -4.38 3.27
CA PRO A 139 32.57 -5.11 3.85
C PRO A 139 33.38 -5.84 2.78
N GLY A 140 34.71 -5.85 2.86
CA GLY A 140 35.56 -6.41 1.81
C GLY A 140 35.62 -7.94 1.80
N LYS A 141 35.97 -8.51 0.63
CA LYS A 141 36.40 -9.91 0.50
C LYS A 141 37.74 -10.11 1.20
N TRP A 142 37.87 -11.22 1.92
CA TRP A 142 39.13 -11.64 2.55
C TRP A 142 39.56 -12.96 1.91
N PRO A 143 40.84 -13.15 1.54
CA PRO A 143 41.29 -14.32 0.80
C PRO A 143 41.43 -15.60 1.65
N PHE A 144 41.32 -15.49 2.97
CA PHE A 144 41.43 -16.62 3.90
C PHE A 144 40.10 -16.91 4.59
N THR A 145 40.00 -18.09 5.21
CA THR A 145 38.90 -18.43 6.11
C THR A 145 38.83 -17.40 7.23
N LEU A 146 37.62 -16.91 7.50
CA LEU A 146 37.41 -15.94 8.55
C LEU A 146 37.34 -16.62 9.91
N SER A 147 37.96 -16.01 10.92
CA SER A 147 37.69 -16.31 12.32
C SER A 147 36.27 -15.85 12.71
N ASP A 148 35.74 -16.36 13.82
CA ASP A 148 34.41 -15.97 14.32
C ASP A 148 34.31 -14.46 14.59
N GLN A 149 35.38 -13.84 15.11
CA GLN A 149 35.43 -12.39 15.31
C GLN A 149 35.32 -11.63 13.98
N GLN A 150 35.96 -12.11 12.92
CA GLN A 150 35.87 -11.50 11.60
C GLN A 150 34.52 -11.76 10.93
N LEU A 151 33.90 -12.91 11.19
CA LEU A 151 32.53 -13.22 10.74
C LEU A 151 31.51 -12.30 11.38
N ASP A 152 31.57 -12.10 12.70
CA ASP A 152 30.68 -11.16 13.39
C ASP A 152 30.92 -9.71 12.94
N ALA A 153 32.18 -9.30 12.74
CA ALA A 153 32.48 -7.98 12.18
C ALA A 153 31.89 -7.81 10.77
N ARG A 154 31.96 -8.86 9.93
CA ARG A 154 31.34 -8.86 8.60
C ARG A 154 29.81 -8.82 8.71
N ARG A 155 29.19 -9.59 9.60
CA ARG A 155 27.74 -9.58 9.87
C ARG A 155 27.26 -8.16 10.17
N ARG A 156 27.88 -7.49 11.16
CA ARG A 156 27.57 -6.10 11.52
C ARG A 156 27.77 -5.12 10.36
N GLY A 157 28.82 -5.30 9.58
CA GLY A 157 29.06 -4.47 8.40
C GLY A 157 28.04 -4.67 7.28
N LEU A 158 27.54 -5.89 7.09
CA LEU A 158 26.48 -6.19 6.12
C LEU A 158 25.13 -5.63 6.59
N GLU A 159 24.84 -5.72 7.89
CA GLU A 159 23.65 -5.11 8.51
C GLU A 159 23.65 -3.59 8.28
N GLN A 160 24.72 -2.89 8.67
CA GLN A 160 24.87 -1.44 8.45
C GLN A 160 24.80 -1.04 6.97
N TYR A 161 25.27 -1.90 6.08
CA TYR A 161 25.14 -1.68 4.64
C TYR A 161 23.67 -1.72 4.22
N LEU A 162 22.93 -2.77 4.59
CA LEU A 162 21.52 -2.91 4.26
C LEU A 162 20.68 -1.80 4.90
N GLU A 163 20.90 -1.45 6.17
CA GLU A 163 20.20 -0.34 6.84
C GLU A 163 20.29 0.96 6.04
N LYS A 164 21.48 1.31 5.55
CA LYS A 164 21.71 2.55 4.81
C LYS A 164 21.14 2.52 3.39
N VAL A 165 21.23 1.38 2.71
CA VAL A 165 20.75 1.23 1.34
C VAL A 165 19.23 1.13 1.30
N CYS A 166 18.65 0.28 2.16
CA CYS A 166 17.20 0.11 2.28
C CYS A 166 16.49 1.31 2.92
N ALA A 167 17.23 2.25 3.54
CA ALA A 167 16.66 3.50 4.00
C ALA A 167 16.19 4.41 2.86
N VAL A 168 16.69 4.23 1.63
CA VAL A 168 16.31 5.04 0.47
C VAL A 168 15.19 4.31 -0.29
N ARG A 169 14.00 4.92 -0.36
CA ARG A 169 12.78 4.25 -0.82
C ARG A 169 12.95 3.63 -2.21
N VAL A 170 13.38 4.42 -3.18
CA VAL A 170 13.53 3.97 -4.58
C VAL A 170 14.53 2.82 -4.75
N ILE A 171 15.52 2.69 -3.87
CA ILE A 171 16.48 1.58 -3.91
C ILE A 171 15.90 0.35 -3.19
N ALA A 172 15.23 0.57 -2.06
CA ALA A 172 14.59 -0.51 -1.32
C ALA A 172 13.49 -1.20 -2.13
N GLU A 173 12.72 -0.44 -2.92
CA GLU A 173 11.59 -0.90 -3.72
C GLU A 173 12.00 -1.39 -5.13
N ASN A 174 13.28 -1.28 -5.48
CA ASN A 174 13.76 -1.76 -6.77
C ASN A 174 13.80 -3.29 -6.83
N ASP A 175 13.43 -3.85 -7.98
CA ASP A 175 13.37 -5.30 -8.24
C ASP A 175 14.66 -6.04 -7.82
N ILE A 176 15.84 -5.45 -8.02
CA ILE A 176 17.13 -6.05 -7.65
C ILE A 176 17.21 -6.27 -6.12
N MET A 177 16.74 -5.29 -5.33
CA MET A 177 16.71 -5.40 -3.87
C MET A 177 15.63 -6.38 -3.41
N GLN A 178 14.45 -6.30 -4.04
CA GLN A 178 13.31 -7.18 -3.74
C GLN A 178 13.67 -8.65 -3.97
N GLU A 179 14.30 -8.97 -5.11
CA GLU A 179 14.81 -10.30 -5.42
C GLU A 179 15.86 -10.75 -4.40
N PHE A 180 16.80 -9.87 -4.02
CA PHE A 180 17.80 -10.22 -3.01
C PHE A 180 17.20 -10.54 -1.65
N LEU A 181 16.19 -9.78 -1.21
CA LEU A 181 15.53 -9.94 0.08
C LEU A 181 14.46 -11.05 0.10
N THR A 182 14.11 -11.64 -1.06
CA THR A 182 13.13 -12.73 -1.18
C THR A 182 13.81 -14.04 -1.56
N ASP A 183 13.50 -15.13 -0.86
CA ASP A 183 14.14 -16.42 -1.10
C ASP A 183 13.53 -17.14 -2.33
N MET A 184 13.96 -16.78 -3.54
CA MET A 184 13.46 -17.37 -4.80
C MET A 184 14.09 -18.73 -5.15
N ASP A 185 15.25 -19.09 -4.59
CA ASP A 185 16.06 -20.27 -4.95
C ASP A 185 15.58 -21.61 -4.32
N ASP A 186 14.27 -21.79 -4.17
CA ASP A 186 13.67 -23.04 -3.67
C ASP A 186 13.04 -23.89 -4.81
N GLU A 187 13.62 -23.82 -6.02
CA GLU A 187 13.15 -24.49 -7.24
C GLU A 187 13.01 -26.02 -7.14
N ASN A 188 13.51 -26.69 -6.09
CA ASN A 188 13.44 -28.16 -5.97
C ASN A 188 12.84 -28.68 -4.64
N GLY A 189 11.96 -27.91 -3.96
CA GLY A 189 11.15 -28.47 -2.86
C GLY A 189 10.66 -27.49 -1.78
N GLY A 190 11.05 -26.22 -1.85
CA GLY A 190 10.78 -25.28 -0.76
C GLY A 190 9.42 -24.58 -0.78
N SER A 191 8.63 -24.72 -1.84
CA SER A 191 7.21 -24.35 -1.80
C SER A 191 6.45 -25.05 -0.67
N SER A 192 6.95 -26.19 -0.19
CA SER A 192 6.35 -26.94 0.94
C SER A 192 7.02 -26.68 2.31
N ALA A 193 8.04 -25.83 2.39
CA ALA A 193 8.72 -25.52 3.64
C ALA A 193 7.78 -24.81 4.62
N ALA A 194 7.79 -25.26 5.88
CA ALA A 194 7.00 -24.65 6.94
C ALA A 194 7.62 -23.32 7.38
N VAL A 195 6.78 -22.32 7.59
CA VAL A 195 7.13 -20.96 8.02
C VAL A 195 6.17 -20.51 9.11
N ASP A 196 6.68 -19.69 10.02
CA ASP A 196 5.88 -19.06 11.06
C ASP A 196 5.33 -17.72 10.55
N LEU A 197 4.03 -17.65 10.34
CA LEU A 197 3.34 -16.41 10.04
C LEU A 197 2.75 -15.82 11.31
N LYS A 198 3.13 -14.57 11.56
CA LYS A 198 2.60 -13.78 12.66
C LYS A 198 1.34 -13.04 12.19
N ILE A 199 0.23 -13.19 12.88
CA ILE A 199 -1.07 -12.60 12.50
C ILE A 199 -1.56 -11.73 13.66
N LEU A 200 -1.89 -10.48 13.37
CA LEU A 200 -2.48 -9.55 14.34
C LEU A 200 -3.97 -9.86 14.51
N LEU A 201 -4.41 -10.01 15.76
CA LEU A 201 -5.82 -10.19 16.09
C LEU A 201 -6.47 -8.83 16.44
N PRO A 202 -7.80 -8.71 16.34
CA PRO A 202 -8.50 -7.46 16.64
C PRO A 202 -8.25 -6.93 18.05
N ASP A 203 -7.96 -7.79 19.03
CA ASP A 203 -7.65 -7.41 20.41
C ASP A 203 -6.20 -6.98 20.64
N HIS A 204 -5.47 -6.69 19.56
CA HIS A 204 -4.05 -6.31 19.49
C HIS A 204 -3.07 -7.40 19.93
N SER A 205 -3.58 -8.57 20.33
CA SER A 205 -2.74 -9.74 20.53
C SER A 205 -2.27 -10.28 19.18
N THR A 206 -1.28 -11.16 19.22
CA THR A 206 -0.68 -11.72 18.03
C THR A 206 -0.62 -13.23 18.15
N VAL A 207 -1.09 -13.91 17.11
CA VAL A 207 -1.00 -15.37 17.00
C VAL A 207 0.07 -15.73 15.97
N ILE A 208 0.80 -16.82 16.24
CA ILE A 208 1.76 -17.38 15.29
C ILE A 208 1.20 -18.72 14.80
N VAL A 209 1.08 -18.87 13.49
CA VAL A 209 0.67 -20.11 12.83
C VAL A 209 1.82 -20.65 11.99
N ASN A 210 2.02 -21.96 12.06
CA ASN A 210 3.03 -22.66 11.27
C ASN A 210 2.34 -23.25 10.04
N VAL A 211 2.67 -22.72 8.86
CA VAL A 211 2.02 -23.04 7.57
C VAL A 211 3.07 -23.22 6.49
N ARG A 212 2.69 -23.69 5.30
CA ARG A 212 3.66 -23.80 4.20
C ARG A 212 3.87 -22.45 3.53
N LYS A 213 5.05 -22.22 2.94
CA LYS A 213 5.33 -21.02 2.12
C LYS A 213 4.27 -20.79 1.03
N ASN A 214 3.76 -21.86 0.43
CA ASN A 214 2.73 -21.81 -0.61
C ASN A 214 1.29 -21.94 -0.08
N SER A 215 1.07 -21.84 1.24
CA SER A 215 -0.28 -21.90 1.77
C SER A 215 -1.11 -20.73 1.29
N THR A 216 -2.35 -21.02 0.89
CA THR A 216 -3.28 -20.00 0.41
C THR A 216 -3.87 -19.19 1.57
N THR A 217 -4.50 -18.06 1.26
CA THR A 217 -5.26 -17.25 2.24
C THR A 217 -6.23 -18.11 3.06
N ASP A 218 -6.96 -19.02 2.42
CA ASP A 218 -7.93 -19.87 3.11
C ASP A 218 -7.24 -20.84 4.08
N GLU A 219 -6.12 -21.47 3.68
CA GLU A 219 -5.36 -22.38 4.53
C GLU A 219 -4.77 -21.66 5.75
N VAL A 220 -4.20 -20.46 5.54
CA VAL A 220 -3.67 -19.63 6.63
C VAL A 220 -4.80 -19.19 7.56
N TYR A 221 -5.93 -18.76 7.01
CA TYR A 221 -7.09 -18.37 7.81
C TYR A 221 -7.60 -19.54 8.66
N GLN A 222 -7.76 -20.74 8.10
CA GLN A 222 -8.17 -21.92 8.87
C GLN A 222 -7.18 -22.23 10.01
N ALA A 223 -5.88 -22.19 9.74
CA ALA A 223 -4.86 -22.39 10.78
C ALA A 223 -4.98 -21.37 11.92
N VAL A 224 -5.32 -20.11 11.60
CA VAL A 224 -5.57 -19.07 12.61
C VAL A 224 -6.83 -19.38 13.42
N ILE A 225 -7.95 -19.68 12.76
CA ILE A 225 -9.24 -19.98 13.41
C ILE A 225 -9.13 -21.18 14.36
N GLU A 226 -8.46 -22.26 13.93
CA GLU A 226 -8.18 -23.43 14.77
C GLU A 226 -7.29 -23.06 15.97
N LYS A 227 -6.25 -22.26 15.75
CA LYS A 227 -5.29 -21.87 16.79
C LYS A 227 -5.91 -20.99 17.88
N ILE A 228 -6.81 -20.08 17.51
CA ILE A 228 -7.48 -19.18 18.46
C ILE A 228 -8.75 -19.79 19.06
N GLY A 229 -9.23 -20.92 18.52
CA GLY A 229 -10.44 -21.58 18.99
C GLY A 229 -11.73 -20.84 18.62
N MET A 230 -11.75 -20.11 17.51
CA MET A 230 -12.96 -19.43 17.05
C MET A 230 -13.94 -20.45 16.45
N SER A 231 -15.23 -20.32 16.79
CA SER A 231 -16.25 -21.24 16.31
C SER A 231 -16.47 -21.10 14.79
N LYS A 232 -16.88 -22.20 14.14
CA LYS A 232 -17.19 -22.21 12.70
C LYS A 232 -18.33 -21.27 12.31
N GLU A 233 -19.23 -20.97 13.24
CA GLU A 233 -20.33 -20.04 13.01
C GLU A 233 -19.85 -18.59 13.01
N VAL A 234 -18.99 -18.21 13.97
CA VAL A 234 -18.42 -16.87 14.06
C VAL A 234 -17.40 -16.61 12.95
N SER A 235 -16.61 -17.61 12.57
CA SER A 235 -15.53 -17.43 11.58
C SER A 235 -16.01 -17.06 10.17
N LYS A 236 -17.30 -17.19 9.85
CA LYS A 236 -17.90 -16.73 8.59
C LYS A 236 -17.97 -15.20 8.47
N TYR A 237 -17.74 -14.48 9.57
CA TYR A 237 -17.89 -13.03 9.68
C TYR A 237 -16.56 -12.31 9.95
N PHE A 238 -15.45 -13.02 9.78
CA PHE A 238 -14.09 -12.50 9.81
C PHE A 238 -13.37 -12.95 8.54
N ALA A 239 -12.30 -12.24 8.18
CA ALA A 239 -11.42 -12.66 7.11
C ALA A 239 -9.97 -12.26 7.42
N LEU A 240 -9.04 -12.79 6.63
CA LEU A 240 -7.64 -12.40 6.64
C LEU A 240 -7.44 -11.16 5.75
N PHE A 241 -6.76 -10.17 6.30
CA PHE A 241 -6.45 -8.90 5.66
C PHE A 241 -4.94 -8.68 5.61
N GLU A 242 -4.52 -7.75 4.76
CA GLU A 242 -3.19 -7.16 4.76
C GLU A 242 -3.25 -5.66 5.03
N ILE A 243 -2.33 -5.16 5.87
CA ILE A 243 -2.01 -3.75 6.06
C ILE A 243 -1.04 -3.33 4.95
N VAL A 244 -1.48 -2.43 4.09
CA VAL A 244 -0.67 -1.88 3.00
C VAL A 244 -0.22 -0.45 3.33
N GLU A 245 0.29 0.30 2.34
CA GLU A 245 0.77 1.67 2.52
C GLU A 245 -0.25 2.57 3.23
N TYR A 246 0.26 3.49 4.05
CA TYR A 246 -0.53 4.43 4.85
C TYR A 246 -1.52 3.79 5.83
N GLY A 247 -1.37 2.49 6.12
CA GLY A 247 -2.19 1.77 7.10
C GLY A 247 -3.57 1.38 6.59
N PHE A 248 -3.80 1.41 5.26
CA PHE A 248 -5.02 0.88 4.67
C PHE A 248 -5.04 -0.66 4.81
N GLU A 249 -6.21 -1.22 5.10
CA GLU A 249 -6.40 -2.65 5.32
C GLU A 249 -7.27 -3.22 4.21
N ARG A 250 -6.71 -4.11 3.39
CA ARG A 250 -7.47 -4.80 2.32
C ARG A 250 -7.70 -6.26 2.67
N LYS A 251 -8.87 -6.80 2.31
CA LYS A 251 -9.13 -8.24 2.42
C LYS A 251 -8.25 -9.00 1.42
N LEU A 252 -7.70 -10.13 1.82
CA LEU A 252 -7.01 -11.04 0.92
C LEU A 252 -8.00 -11.91 0.11
N GLN A 253 -7.65 -12.19 -1.13
CA GLN A 253 -8.36 -13.15 -1.98
C GLN A 253 -7.93 -14.57 -1.62
N SER A 254 -8.83 -15.53 -1.82
CA SER A 254 -8.62 -16.93 -1.45
C SER A 254 -7.42 -17.59 -2.13
N ASN A 255 -7.04 -17.12 -3.33
CA ASN A 255 -5.91 -17.62 -4.13
C ASN A 255 -4.59 -16.87 -3.89
N GLU A 256 -4.56 -15.84 -3.04
CA GLU A 256 -3.31 -15.18 -2.65
C GLU A 256 -2.49 -16.07 -1.70
N TYR A 257 -1.19 -15.79 -1.62
CA TYR A 257 -0.24 -16.49 -0.75
C TYR A 257 0.26 -15.54 0.35
N PRO A 258 -0.31 -15.59 1.57
CA PRO A 258 0.00 -14.64 2.64
C PRO A 258 1.48 -14.56 3.01
N HIS A 259 2.24 -15.66 2.87
CA HIS A 259 3.68 -15.64 3.09
C HIS A 259 4.42 -14.68 2.14
N ASN A 260 4.03 -14.63 0.86
CA ASN A 260 4.67 -13.74 -0.12
C ASN A 260 4.44 -12.27 0.28
N LEU A 261 3.21 -11.93 0.65
CA LEU A 261 2.85 -10.60 1.15
C LEU A 261 3.61 -10.27 2.45
N TYR A 262 3.70 -11.24 3.35
CA TYR A 262 4.37 -11.12 4.64
C TYR A 262 5.87 -10.83 4.52
N ILE A 263 6.55 -11.34 3.48
CA ILE A 263 7.97 -11.05 3.25
C ILE A 263 8.19 -9.84 2.34
N GLN A 264 7.28 -9.53 1.42
CA GLN A 264 7.41 -8.40 0.46
C GLN A 264 6.98 -7.05 1.05
N ASN A 265 6.16 -7.05 2.10
CA ASN A 265 5.68 -5.82 2.73
C ASN A 265 6.75 -5.23 3.69
N TYR A 266 7.75 -4.61 3.08
CA TYR A 266 8.86 -3.92 3.74
C TYR A 266 8.51 -2.51 4.22
N SER A 267 7.39 -1.94 3.73
CA SER A 267 6.95 -0.57 4.06
C SER A 267 6.38 -0.44 5.47
N THR A 268 5.91 -1.53 6.07
CA THR A 268 5.24 -1.48 7.37
C THR A 268 6.23 -1.68 8.50
N ALA A 269 6.28 -0.73 9.44
CA ALA A 269 7.13 -0.78 10.64
C ALA A 269 6.63 -1.76 11.73
N THR A 270 5.49 -2.43 11.49
CA THR A 270 4.87 -3.38 12.43
C THR A 270 5.51 -4.76 12.31
N SER A 271 5.33 -5.57 13.36
CA SER A 271 5.87 -6.94 13.39
C SER A 271 5.14 -7.92 12.45
N THR A 272 4.02 -7.50 11.86
CA THR A 272 3.28 -8.21 10.81
C THR A 272 2.46 -7.23 9.98
N CYS A 273 2.25 -7.54 8.71
CA CYS A 273 1.25 -6.89 7.85
C CYS A 273 -0.05 -7.69 7.74
N LEU A 274 -0.15 -8.89 8.33
CA LEU A 274 -1.35 -9.73 8.24
C LEU A 274 -2.20 -9.58 9.50
N LEU A 275 -3.51 -9.44 9.32
CA LEU A 275 -4.45 -9.30 10.43
C LEU A 275 -5.80 -9.99 10.18
N ILE A 276 -6.47 -10.35 11.27
CA ILE A 276 -7.89 -10.75 11.22
C ILE A 276 -8.74 -9.50 11.44
N ARG A 277 -9.77 -9.32 10.62
CA ARG A 277 -10.72 -8.20 10.73
C ARG A 277 -12.14 -8.69 10.48
N LYS A 278 -13.12 -8.01 11.10
CA LYS A 278 -14.56 -8.22 10.84
C LYS A 278 -14.85 -8.06 9.35
N TRP A 279 -15.51 -9.06 8.76
CA TRP A 279 -16.04 -9.09 7.40
C TRP A 279 -17.57 -9.25 7.44
N LEU A 280 -18.22 -8.19 7.93
CA LEU A 280 -19.65 -8.11 8.16
C LEU A 280 -20.08 -6.64 8.14
N PHE A 281 -21.11 -6.32 7.37
CA PHE A 281 -21.70 -4.98 7.28
C PHE A 281 -23.06 -4.89 8.00
N THR A 282 -23.74 -6.01 8.19
CA THR A 282 -25.11 -6.09 8.74
C THR A 282 -25.12 -5.98 10.25
N LEU A 283 -25.69 -4.88 10.74
CA LEU A 283 -25.71 -4.54 12.16
C LEU A 283 -26.55 -5.51 13.00
N SER A 284 -27.70 -5.98 12.50
CA SER A 284 -28.55 -6.95 13.22
C SER A 284 -27.80 -8.25 13.49
N LYS A 285 -27.14 -8.80 12.46
CA LYS A 285 -26.32 -10.01 12.61
C LYS A 285 -25.10 -9.77 13.50
N GLU A 286 -24.48 -8.59 13.40
CA GLU A 286 -23.37 -8.23 14.29
C GLU A 286 -23.81 -8.18 15.76
N ILE A 287 -25.02 -7.68 16.05
CA ILE A 287 -25.60 -7.66 17.40
C ILE A 287 -25.83 -9.10 17.89
N GLU A 288 -26.42 -9.98 17.08
CA GLU A 288 -26.60 -11.40 17.43
C GLU A 288 -25.27 -12.07 17.78
N LEU A 289 -24.23 -11.84 16.96
CA LEU A 289 -22.90 -12.40 17.19
C LEU A 289 -22.24 -11.91 18.49
N THR A 290 -22.71 -10.82 19.10
CA THR A 290 -22.16 -10.38 20.41
C THR A 290 -22.52 -11.28 21.59
N GLU A 291 -23.40 -12.28 21.39
CA GLU A 291 -23.57 -13.38 22.35
C GLU A 291 -22.30 -14.22 22.50
N ASP A 292 -21.50 -14.33 21.44
CA ASP A 292 -20.16 -14.92 21.51
C ASP A 292 -19.16 -13.91 22.08
N ASN A 293 -18.50 -14.29 23.18
CA ASN A 293 -17.59 -13.39 23.90
C ASN A 293 -16.37 -12.98 23.08
N MET A 294 -15.85 -13.85 22.19
CA MET A 294 -14.70 -13.53 21.34
C MET A 294 -15.13 -12.54 20.25
N ALA A 295 -16.25 -12.79 19.57
CA ALA A 295 -16.80 -11.88 18.58
C ALA A 295 -17.08 -10.49 19.18
N ALA A 296 -17.74 -10.43 20.35
CA ALA A 296 -18.00 -9.18 21.05
C ALA A 296 -16.72 -8.41 21.41
N THR A 297 -15.67 -9.13 21.83
CA THR A 297 -14.38 -8.53 22.17
C THR A 297 -13.66 -8.01 20.93
N PHE A 298 -13.70 -8.75 19.82
CA PHE A 298 -13.08 -8.35 18.56
C PHE A 298 -13.78 -7.15 17.93
N PHE A 299 -15.11 -7.11 17.91
CA PHE A 299 -15.86 -5.96 17.41
C PHE A 299 -15.59 -4.70 18.24
N PHE A 300 -15.47 -4.84 19.56
CA PHE A 300 -15.13 -3.75 20.46
C PHE A 300 -13.77 -3.12 20.16
N TRP A 301 -12.72 -3.93 20.09
CA TRP A 301 -11.38 -3.41 19.81
C TRP A 301 -11.26 -2.84 18.40
N GLN A 302 -11.87 -3.49 17.41
CA GLN A 302 -11.91 -2.94 16.06
C GLN A 302 -12.65 -1.60 16.00
N ALA A 303 -13.76 -1.43 16.72
CA ALA A 303 -14.48 -0.15 16.79
C ALA A 303 -13.66 0.94 17.51
N ILE A 304 -12.82 0.58 18.48
CA ILE A 304 -11.85 1.50 19.09
C ILE A 304 -10.83 1.96 18.04
N ASP A 305 -10.27 1.03 17.28
CA ASP A 305 -9.29 1.34 16.24
C ASP A 305 -9.89 2.20 15.13
N ASP A 306 -11.10 1.88 14.68
CA ASP A 306 -11.81 2.64 13.66
C ASP A 306 -12.15 4.07 14.15
N VAL A 307 -12.41 4.29 15.45
CA VAL A 307 -12.49 5.65 16.03
C VAL A 307 -11.13 6.34 16.06
N ASN A 308 -10.08 5.65 16.49
CA ASN A 308 -8.72 6.23 16.60
C ASN A 308 -8.15 6.60 15.21
N LYS A 309 -8.46 5.81 14.17
CA LYS A 309 -8.12 6.10 12.76
C LYS A 309 -9.03 7.15 12.12
N GLY A 310 -10.10 7.55 12.82
CA GLY A 310 -11.07 8.53 12.33
C GLY A 310 -12.01 7.99 11.24
N GLN A 311 -12.10 6.68 11.04
CA GLN A 311 -13.13 6.06 10.20
C GLN A 311 -14.51 6.30 10.83
N ILE A 312 -14.65 6.02 12.12
CA ILE A 312 -15.84 6.39 12.90
C ILE A 312 -15.66 7.82 13.42
N LYS A 313 -16.65 8.68 13.21
CA LYS A 313 -16.61 10.08 13.64
C LYS A 313 -17.26 10.22 15.03
N PRO A 314 -16.48 10.42 16.11
CA PRO A 314 -17.01 10.43 17.46
C PRO A 314 -17.78 11.72 17.82
N GLY A 315 -17.56 12.82 17.10
CA GLY A 315 -18.22 14.11 17.38
C GLY A 315 -18.12 14.52 18.85
N ASN A 316 -19.25 14.87 19.46
CA ASN A 316 -19.33 15.21 20.89
C ASN A 316 -19.30 14.00 21.83
N LYS A 317 -19.24 12.76 21.32
CA LYS A 317 -19.22 11.52 22.10
C LYS A 317 -17.81 10.99 22.41
N LEU A 318 -16.75 11.69 21.97
CA LEU A 318 -15.37 11.23 22.16
C LEU A 318 -15.01 10.95 23.62
N TYR A 319 -15.37 11.83 24.55
CA TYR A 319 -15.08 11.64 25.97
C TYR A 319 -15.82 10.44 26.58
N GLU A 320 -17.07 10.23 26.16
CA GLU A 320 -17.88 9.08 26.59
C GLU A 320 -17.27 7.77 26.07
N LEU A 321 -16.89 7.72 24.79
CA LEU A 321 -16.18 6.58 24.22
C LEU A 321 -14.87 6.29 24.95
N LYS A 322 -14.02 7.31 25.18
CA LYS A 322 -12.75 7.17 25.90
C LYS A 322 -12.99 6.67 27.33
N ALA A 323 -14.03 7.16 27.98
CA ALA A 323 -14.41 6.69 29.31
C ALA A 323 -14.84 5.23 29.29
N LEU A 324 -15.32 4.67 28.16
CA LEU A 324 -15.77 3.28 27.99
C LEU A 324 -14.73 2.32 27.37
N GLN A 325 -13.48 2.77 27.14
CA GLN A 325 -12.39 1.93 26.57
C GLN A 325 -11.82 0.92 27.59
N ASP A 326 -12.70 0.09 28.14
CA ASP A 326 -12.37 -1.05 28.99
C ASP A 326 -13.19 -2.27 28.52
N SER A 327 -12.54 -3.43 28.39
CA SER A 327 -13.19 -4.65 27.86
C SER A 327 -14.42 -5.09 28.68
N SER A 328 -14.48 -4.78 29.98
CA SER A 328 -15.67 -5.05 30.80
C SER A 328 -16.91 -4.25 30.39
N ARG A 329 -16.72 -3.10 29.70
CA ARG A 329 -17.78 -2.20 29.23
C ARG A 329 -17.99 -2.26 27.72
N LYS A 330 -17.48 -3.31 27.07
CA LYS A 330 -17.55 -3.47 25.62
C LYS A 330 -18.96 -3.35 25.04
N LEU A 331 -19.98 -3.89 25.71
CA LEU A 331 -21.36 -3.81 25.22
C LEU A 331 -21.90 -2.37 25.22
N GLU A 332 -21.56 -1.58 26.24
CA GLU A 332 -21.93 -0.16 26.32
C GLU A 332 -21.21 0.66 25.25
N TYR A 333 -19.90 0.42 25.08
CA TYR A 333 -19.12 1.05 24.02
C TYR A 333 -19.71 0.75 22.64
N MET A 334 -20.01 -0.52 22.36
CA MET A 334 -20.57 -0.94 21.06
C MET A 334 -21.95 -0.32 20.82
N LYS A 335 -22.81 -0.26 21.85
CA LYS A 335 -24.12 0.39 21.73
C LYS A 335 -24.01 1.86 21.32
N LEU A 336 -23.00 2.57 21.82
CA LEU A 336 -22.72 3.96 21.44
C LEU A 336 -22.08 4.04 20.04
N ALA A 337 -21.04 3.24 19.77
CA ALA A 337 -20.28 3.28 18.53
C ALA A 337 -21.15 3.02 17.29
N ARG A 338 -22.10 2.08 17.39
CA ARG A 338 -23.03 1.70 16.31
C ARG A 338 -23.96 2.82 15.85
N GLN A 339 -24.07 3.91 16.61
CA GLN A 339 -24.92 5.07 16.29
C GLN A 339 -24.13 6.21 15.63
N LEU A 340 -22.81 6.06 15.51
CA LEU A 340 -21.91 7.11 15.02
C LEU A 340 -21.72 7.00 13.51
N ASP A 341 -21.49 8.14 12.87
CA ASP A 341 -21.19 8.22 11.44
C ASP A 341 -19.89 7.48 11.12
N GLY A 342 -19.88 6.76 10.00
CA GLY A 342 -18.77 5.92 9.55
C GLY A 342 -18.66 4.55 10.22
N TYR A 343 -19.52 4.21 11.18
CA TYR A 343 -19.56 2.85 11.76
C TYR A 343 -20.02 1.82 10.73
N GLY A 344 -19.24 0.74 10.56
CA GLY A 344 -19.55 -0.31 9.58
C GLY A 344 -19.30 0.13 8.13
N GLU A 345 -18.56 1.21 7.92
CA GLU A 345 -18.13 1.68 6.60
C GLU A 345 -16.64 1.39 6.37
N ILE A 346 -16.24 1.20 5.11
CA ILE A 346 -14.86 1.07 4.67
C ILE A 346 -14.56 2.20 3.69
N SER A 347 -13.60 3.06 4.02
CA SER A 347 -13.13 4.13 3.14
C SER A 347 -11.83 3.72 2.43
N PHE A 348 -11.84 3.77 1.11
CA PHE A 348 -10.70 3.44 0.27
C PHE A 348 -9.76 4.64 0.09
N PRO A 349 -8.46 4.42 -0.18
CA PRO A 349 -7.55 5.50 -0.55
C PRO A 349 -8.07 6.32 -1.73
N HIS A 350 -7.78 7.62 -1.73
CA HIS A 350 -8.24 8.52 -2.78
C HIS A 350 -7.69 8.10 -4.15
N CYS A 351 -8.52 8.19 -5.17
CA CYS A 351 -8.17 7.73 -6.52
C CYS A 351 -8.92 8.51 -7.60
N SER A 352 -8.45 8.40 -8.84
CA SER A 352 -9.10 9.03 -10.00
C SER A 352 -10.45 8.38 -10.29
N CYS A 353 -11.40 9.17 -10.79
CA CYS A 353 -12.74 8.71 -11.14
C CYS A 353 -13.29 9.48 -12.35
N ASP A 354 -13.93 8.79 -13.29
CA ASP A 354 -14.46 9.39 -14.52
C ASP A 354 -15.67 10.32 -14.29
N ALA A 355 -16.31 10.24 -13.13
CA ALA A 355 -17.35 11.17 -12.71
C ALA A 355 -16.79 12.57 -12.43
N ARG A 356 -15.46 12.73 -12.36
CA ARG A 356 -14.76 14.00 -12.11
C ARG A 356 -13.74 14.29 -13.20
N LYS A 357 -13.67 15.55 -13.63
CA LYS A 357 -12.70 16.01 -14.65
C LYS A 357 -11.32 16.33 -14.08
N GLU A 358 -11.28 16.82 -12.84
CA GLU A 358 -10.08 17.24 -12.12
C GLU A 358 -10.21 16.77 -10.67
N GLY A 359 -9.11 16.37 -10.03
CA GLY A 359 -9.14 15.86 -8.67
C GLY A 359 -9.44 14.37 -8.57
N HIS A 360 -9.39 13.85 -7.34
CA HIS A 360 -9.67 12.47 -6.98
C HIS A 360 -11.02 12.34 -6.26
N VAL A 361 -11.39 11.11 -5.91
CA VAL A 361 -12.48 10.77 -4.99
C VAL A 361 -11.99 9.81 -3.92
N VAL A 362 -12.56 9.93 -2.71
CA VAL A 362 -12.52 8.89 -1.67
C VAL A 362 -13.82 8.10 -1.76
N THR A 363 -13.70 6.81 -2.00
CA THR A 363 -14.84 5.89 -2.08
C THR A 363 -15.09 5.27 -0.72
N THR A 364 -16.30 5.42 -0.19
CA THR A 364 -16.69 4.80 1.09
C THR A 364 -17.87 3.87 0.88
N VAL A 365 -17.74 2.65 1.37
CA VAL A 365 -18.70 1.56 1.17
C VAL A 365 -19.27 1.16 2.53
N GLY A 366 -20.60 1.23 2.67
CA GLY A 366 -21.33 0.80 3.87
C GLY A 366 -22.62 0.07 3.52
N LEU A 367 -23.25 -0.60 4.49
CA LEU A 367 -24.46 -1.39 4.25
C LEU A 367 -25.62 -0.57 3.64
N THR A 368 -25.74 0.70 4.02
CA THR A 368 -26.85 1.58 3.64
C THR A 368 -26.63 2.25 2.29
N ASN A 369 -25.41 2.64 1.99
CA ASN A 369 -25.07 3.33 0.74
C ASN A 369 -23.57 3.21 0.38
N LEU A 370 -23.29 3.62 -0.85
CA LEU A 370 -21.97 3.94 -1.36
C LEU A 370 -21.82 5.48 -1.38
N LYS A 371 -20.66 6.01 -1.01
CA LYS A 371 -20.34 7.45 -1.06
C LYS A 371 -19.11 7.69 -1.91
N LEU A 372 -19.15 8.73 -2.73
CA LEU A 372 -17.97 9.29 -3.40
C LEU A 372 -17.76 10.73 -2.91
N GLN A 373 -16.73 10.93 -2.08
CA GLN A 373 -16.33 12.25 -1.61
C GLN A 373 -15.25 12.82 -2.52
N ALA A 374 -15.48 14.01 -3.08
CA ALA A 374 -14.46 14.70 -3.86
C ALA A 374 -13.26 15.08 -3.00
N CYS A 375 -12.07 15.00 -3.58
CA CYS A 375 -10.82 15.46 -2.96
C CYS A 375 -9.83 15.91 -4.04
N LYS A 376 -8.80 16.64 -3.65
CA LYS A 376 -7.69 16.98 -4.55
C LYS A 376 -6.83 15.75 -4.86
N ASP A 377 -5.93 15.88 -5.83
CA ASP A 377 -5.00 14.81 -6.22
C ASP A 377 -4.03 14.40 -5.09
N ASP A 378 -3.90 15.23 -4.03
CA ASP A 378 -3.14 14.93 -2.81
C ASP A 378 -3.99 14.31 -1.68
N GLY A 379 -5.27 14.03 -1.95
CA GLY A 379 -6.21 13.45 -0.98
C GLY A 379 -6.88 14.48 -0.05
N THR A 380 -6.60 15.78 -0.18
CA THR A 380 -7.28 16.81 0.60
C THR A 380 -8.78 16.82 0.30
N LEU A 381 -9.60 16.48 1.29
CA LEU A 381 -11.05 16.36 1.14
C LEU A 381 -11.72 17.68 0.75
N GLU A 382 -12.73 17.58 -0.11
CA GLU A 382 -13.65 18.65 -0.45
C GLU A 382 -15.05 18.38 0.12
N SER A 383 -15.91 19.40 0.13
CA SER A 383 -17.26 19.31 0.72
C SER A 383 -18.26 18.53 -0.14
N GLN A 384 -17.94 18.28 -1.41
CA GLN A 384 -18.85 17.58 -2.32
C GLN A 384 -18.82 16.07 -2.04
N ILE A 385 -19.99 15.53 -1.69
CA ILE A 385 -20.21 14.09 -1.50
C ILE A 385 -21.39 13.68 -2.38
N ILE A 386 -21.24 12.56 -3.08
CA ILE A 386 -22.32 11.94 -3.86
C ILE A 386 -22.67 10.61 -3.20
N ASP A 387 -23.91 10.49 -2.74
CA ASP A 387 -24.46 9.26 -2.15
C ASP A 387 -25.22 8.44 -3.20
N PHE A 388 -24.94 7.15 -3.21
CA PHE A 388 -25.61 6.15 -4.05
C PHE A 388 -26.29 5.13 -3.14
N ASN A 389 -27.62 5.16 -3.10
CA ASN A 389 -28.39 4.12 -2.44
C ASN A 389 -28.26 2.81 -3.25
N TRP A 390 -28.03 1.70 -2.56
CA TRP A 390 -27.86 0.39 -3.18
C TRP A 390 -29.04 -0.04 -4.07
N ASP A 391 -30.26 0.41 -3.80
CA ASP A 391 -31.43 0.14 -4.66
C ASP A 391 -31.29 0.75 -6.07
N THR A 392 -30.46 1.78 -6.20
CA THR A 392 -30.18 2.42 -7.49
C THR A 392 -29.02 1.75 -8.23
N VAL A 393 -28.14 1.03 -7.54
CA VAL A 393 -27.00 0.33 -8.14
C VAL A 393 -27.50 -0.99 -8.77
N LYS A 394 -27.19 -1.21 -10.06
CA LYS A 394 -27.77 -2.32 -10.84
C LYS A 394 -26.75 -3.34 -11.32
N GLU A 395 -25.57 -2.89 -11.71
CA GLU A 395 -24.50 -3.71 -12.28
C GLU A 395 -23.17 -3.18 -11.75
N TRP A 396 -22.20 -4.07 -11.55
CA TRP A 396 -20.83 -3.71 -11.23
C TRP A 396 -19.87 -4.76 -11.79
N GLU A 397 -18.67 -4.33 -12.14
CA GLU A 397 -17.64 -5.16 -12.76
C GLU A 397 -16.24 -4.63 -12.46
N VAL A 398 -15.25 -5.49 -12.65
CA VAL A 398 -13.83 -5.15 -12.59
C VAL A 398 -13.22 -5.23 -13.99
N ASP A 399 -12.23 -4.39 -14.23
CA ASP A 399 -11.43 -4.37 -15.45
C ASP A 399 -9.95 -4.42 -15.04
N ASP A 400 -9.36 -5.60 -15.20
CA ASP A 400 -7.99 -5.89 -14.78
C ASP A 400 -6.95 -5.10 -15.61
N GLU A 401 -7.18 -4.94 -16.92
CA GLU A 401 -6.28 -4.18 -17.79
C GLU A 401 -6.29 -2.69 -17.41
N GLY A 402 -7.47 -2.17 -17.06
CA GLY A 402 -7.65 -0.79 -16.62
C GLY A 402 -7.37 -0.54 -15.13
N MET A 403 -7.10 -1.59 -14.34
CA MET A 403 -7.03 -1.54 -12.86
C MET A 403 -8.16 -0.73 -12.24
N SER A 404 -9.39 -1.10 -12.59
CA SER A 404 -10.55 -0.27 -12.29
C SER A 404 -11.78 -1.06 -11.91
N PHE A 405 -12.63 -0.41 -11.13
CA PHE A 405 -13.94 -0.90 -10.73
C PHE A 405 -15.00 0.01 -11.34
N SER A 406 -16.01 -0.57 -11.97
CA SER A 406 -17.11 0.18 -12.57
C SER A 406 -18.43 -0.26 -11.95
N PHE A 407 -19.32 0.70 -11.70
CA PHE A 407 -20.70 0.39 -11.34
C PHE A 407 -21.69 1.25 -12.11
N LYS A 408 -22.85 0.67 -12.39
CA LYS A 408 -23.98 1.33 -13.04
C LYS A 408 -25.05 1.63 -12.02
N TYR A 409 -25.49 2.87 -11.98
CA TYR A 409 -26.62 3.28 -11.14
C TYR A 409 -27.73 3.91 -11.98
N ALA A 410 -28.98 3.65 -11.59
CA ALA A 410 -30.19 4.09 -12.26
C ALA A 410 -31.10 4.84 -11.27
N PRO A 411 -31.00 6.18 -11.20
CA PRO A 411 -31.94 6.98 -10.40
C PRO A 411 -33.36 6.88 -10.99
N PRO A 412 -34.43 6.97 -10.17
CA PRO A 412 -35.83 6.78 -10.61
C PRO A 412 -36.21 7.56 -11.88
N ASP A 413 -35.73 8.80 -12.01
CA ASP A 413 -36.11 9.72 -13.09
C ASP A 413 -34.93 10.09 -14.02
N LYS A 414 -33.84 9.32 -14.01
CA LYS A 414 -32.66 9.60 -14.84
C LYS A 414 -32.21 8.36 -15.60
N LYS A 415 -31.61 8.58 -16.77
CA LYS A 415 -30.96 7.50 -17.51
C LYS A 415 -29.87 6.85 -16.62
N PRO A 416 -29.73 5.52 -16.66
CA PRO A 416 -28.63 4.84 -16.00
C PRO A 416 -27.29 5.42 -16.43
N ARG A 417 -26.34 5.49 -15.48
CA ARG A 417 -24.98 6.00 -15.72
C ARG A 417 -23.98 5.02 -15.14
N TYR A 418 -22.86 4.89 -15.82
CA TYR A 418 -21.68 4.21 -15.29
C TYR A 418 -20.79 5.21 -14.58
N VAL A 419 -20.14 4.74 -13.53
CA VAL A 419 -19.05 5.42 -12.84
C VAL A 419 -17.89 4.44 -12.78
N LYS A 420 -16.71 4.89 -13.21
CA LYS A 420 -15.46 4.14 -13.22
C LYS A 420 -14.49 4.73 -12.21
N ILE A 421 -13.97 3.89 -11.33
CA ILE A 421 -13.03 4.21 -10.26
C ILE A 421 -11.71 3.50 -10.58
N PHE A 422 -10.63 4.27 -10.71
CA PHE A 422 -9.31 3.76 -11.07
C PHE A 422 -8.47 3.60 -9.80
N SER A 423 -8.51 2.41 -9.20
CA SER A 423 -7.90 2.15 -7.90
C SER A 423 -7.12 0.84 -7.94
N PRO A 424 -5.92 0.75 -7.33
CA PRO A 424 -5.21 -0.53 -7.20
C PRO A 424 -5.97 -1.55 -6.34
N TYR A 425 -7.02 -1.11 -5.61
CA TYR A 425 -7.85 -1.96 -4.77
C TYR A 425 -9.21 -2.31 -5.41
N TYR A 426 -9.30 -2.24 -6.74
CA TYR A 426 -10.56 -2.45 -7.48
C TYR A 426 -11.22 -3.81 -7.21
N VAL A 427 -10.43 -4.88 -7.03
CA VAL A 427 -10.98 -6.21 -6.64
C VAL A 427 -11.52 -6.21 -5.22
N PHE A 428 -10.86 -5.54 -4.28
CA PHE A 428 -11.38 -5.44 -2.91
C PHE A 428 -12.66 -4.59 -2.85
N LEU A 429 -12.75 -3.56 -3.68
CA LEU A 429 -13.99 -2.78 -3.83
C LEU A 429 -15.14 -3.63 -4.38
N PHE A 430 -14.85 -4.49 -5.35
CA PHE A 430 -15.81 -5.47 -5.87
C PHE A 430 -16.25 -6.47 -4.79
N ASP A 431 -15.32 -7.04 -4.01
CA ASP A 431 -15.63 -7.93 -2.89
C ASP A 431 -16.57 -7.27 -1.87
N CYS A 432 -16.39 -5.98 -1.59
CA CYS A 432 -17.31 -5.24 -0.71
C CYS A 432 -18.73 -5.14 -1.28
N PHE A 433 -18.88 -4.91 -2.59
CA PHE A 433 -20.18 -4.86 -3.25
C PHE A 433 -20.87 -6.24 -3.22
N GLU A 434 -20.14 -7.30 -3.57
CA GLU A 434 -20.65 -8.67 -3.52
C GLU A 434 -21.11 -9.02 -2.11
N ARG A 435 -20.28 -8.72 -1.10
CA ARG A 435 -20.63 -8.99 0.30
C ARG A 435 -21.86 -8.20 0.75
N ILE A 436 -21.92 -6.90 0.47
CA ILE A 436 -23.09 -6.09 0.83
C ILE A 436 -24.35 -6.62 0.14
N GLN A 437 -24.27 -7.00 -1.13
CA GLN A 437 -25.43 -7.52 -1.85
C GLN A 437 -25.87 -8.89 -1.33
N GLU A 438 -24.93 -9.76 -0.92
CA GLU A 438 -25.22 -11.00 -0.20
C GLU A 438 -25.97 -10.70 1.10
N GLU A 439 -25.41 -9.82 1.93
CA GLU A 439 -25.93 -9.49 3.25
C GLU A 439 -27.30 -8.80 3.23
N ARG A 440 -27.56 -7.94 2.22
CA ARG A 440 -28.87 -7.31 2.03
C ARG A 440 -29.98 -8.33 1.75
N LYS A 441 -29.66 -9.49 1.17
CA LYS A 441 -30.62 -10.58 0.96
C LYS A 441 -31.00 -11.26 2.28
N TRP A 442 -30.12 -11.31 3.27
CA TRP A 442 -30.43 -11.85 4.60
C TRP A 442 -31.57 -11.07 5.26
N ASN A 443 -31.48 -9.73 5.25
CA ASN A 443 -32.52 -8.86 5.80
C ASN A 443 -33.86 -8.93 5.04
N SER A 444 -33.84 -9.33 3.76
CA SER A 444 -35.05 -9.45 2.95
C SER A 444 -35.78 -10.78 3.16
N ASN A 445 -35.06 -11.82 3.62
CA ASN A 445 -35.59 -13.16 3.79
C ASN A 445 -36.03 -13.49 5.23
N GLY A 446 -35.79 -12.60 6.19
CA GLY A 446 -36.25 -12.79 7.57
C GLY A 446 -35.62 -13.98 8.30
N GLU A 447 -34.40 -14.35 7.92
CA GLU A 447 -33.55 -15.32 8.65
C GLU A 447 -32.52 -14.63 9.53
#